data_AF-A0A2Z2HNU5-F1
#
_entry.id   AF-A0A2Z2HNU5-F1
#
_cell.length_a   1.000
_cell.length_b   1.000
_cell.length_c   1.000
_cell.angle_alpha   90.00
_cell.angle_beta   90.00
_cell.angle_gamma   90.00
#
_symmetry.space_group_name_H-M   'P 1'
#
loop_
_entity.id
_entity.type
_entity.pdbx_description
1 polymer ?
#
loop_
_entity_poly.entity_id
_entity_poly.type
_entity_poly.pdbx_seq_one_letter_code
_entity_poly.pdbx_strand_id
1 'polypeptide(L)'
;MGGEKTLNETLLRIVAERLGSLSIVDTVRVFPYEKPDAVVAEFVADYYPEDVRRVELECRVYTNGDFSITYREVRSSTDWMARWDRHANPHNNRDHYHEPPRARTDDAVDASYPDDVLEVVSVVLSDVDDRLGDVWDDTPAE
;
A
#
# COMPACT_ATOMS: atom_id res chain seq x y z
N MET A 1 16.06 12.38 16.94
CA MET A 1 15.78 13.51 16.02
C MET A 1 15.61 12.90 14.64
N GLY A 2 14.39 12.55 14.25
CA GLY A 2 14.11 12.05 12.91
C GLY A 2 14.43 13.16 11.92
N GLY A 3 15.28 12.89 10.94
CA GLY A 3 15.64 13.85 9.90
C GLY A 3 14.38 14.37 9.20
N GLU A 4 14.47 15.58 8.65
CA GLU A 4 13.40 16.17 7.86
C GLU A 4 12.98 15.20 6.75
N LYS A 5 11.71 14.78 6.75
CA LYS A 5 11.15 13.88 5.74
C LYS A 5 10.80 14.69 4.50
N THR A 6 11.75 14.86 3.59
CA THR A 6 11.50 15.46 2.28
C THR A 6 10.90 14.42 1.34
N LEU A 7 9.78 14.75 0.70
CA LEU A 7 9.11 13.88 -0.26
C LEU A 7 10.01 13.64 -1.49
N ASN A 8 10.11 12.40 -1.94
CA ASN A 8 10.80 12.07 -3.18
C ASN A 8 9.80 12.06 -4.35
N GLU A 9 9.44 13.26 -4.83
CA GLU A 9 8.43 13.41 -5.89
C GLU A 9 8.83 12.71 -7.20
N THR A 10 10.11 12.72 -7.56
CA THR A 10 10.61 12.05 -8.76
C THR A 10 10.37 10.55 -8.69
N LEU A 11 10.73 9.91 -7.58
CA LEU A 11 10.52 8.48 -7.40
C LEU A 11 9.04 8.11 -7.32
N LEU A 12 8.22 8.96 -6.68
CA LEU A 12 6.76 8.77 -6.67
C LEU A 12 6.14 8.82 -8.07
N ARG A 13 6.61 9.70 -8.96
CA ARG A 13 6.14 9.72 -10.35
C ARG A 13 6.50 8.45 -11.11
N ILE A 14 7.68 7.88 -10.86
CA ILE A 14 8.07 6.58 -11.43
C ILE A 14 7.18 5.45 -10.88
N VAL A 15 6.89 5.46 -9.57
CA VAL A 15 5.92 4.53 -8.97
C VAL A 15 4.55 4.67 -9.62
N ALA A 16 4.09 5.90 -9.87
CA ALA A 16 2.81 6.16 -10.52
C ALA A 16 2.75 5.61 -11.96
N GLU A 17 3.80 5.83 -12.75
CA GLU A 17 3.92 5.27 -14.10
C GLU A 17 3.87 3.74 -14.09
N ARG A 18 4.59 3.12 -13.14
CA ARG A 18 4.58 1.67 -12.98
C ARG A 18 3.19 1.15 -12.61
N LEU A 19 2.54 1.74 -11.60
CA LEU A 19 1.20 1.34 -11.18
C LEU A 19 0.18 1.52 -12.33
N GLY A 20 0.26 2.62 -13.05
CA GLY A 20 -0.65 2.90 -14.18
C GLY A 20 -0.45 1.99 -15.39
N SER A 21 0.63 1.21 -15.44
CA SER A 21 0.85 0.19 -16.48
C SER A 21 0.20 -1.17 -16.17
N LEU A 22 -0.32 -1.36 -14.95
CA LEU A 22 -0.89 -2.62 -14.50
C LEU A 22 -2.38 -2.70 -14.86
N SER A 23 -2.82 -3.83 -15.42
CA SER A 23 -4.24 -4.05 -15.79
C SER A 23 -5.19 -4.16 -14.60
N ILE A 24 -4.67 -4.40 -13.40
CA ILE A 24 -5.45 -4.43 -12.15
C ILE A 24 -5.72 -3.02 -11.61
N VAL A 25 -5.01 -2.00 -12.10
CA VAL A 25 -5.15 -0.61 -11.68
C VAL A 25 -6.06 0.12 -12.66
N ASP A 26 -7.13 0.72 -12.14
CA ASP A 26 -8.08 1.52 -12.93
C ASP A 26 -7.55 2.94 -13.15
N THR A 27 -7.18 3.61 -12.05
CA THR A 27 -6.79 5.02 -12.07
C THR A 27 -5.60 5.26 -11.14
N VAL A 28 -4.66 6.11 -11.56
CA VAL A 28 -3.57 6.61 -10.71
C VAL A 28 -3.67 8.13 -10.57
N ARG A 29 -3.68 8.62 -9.33
CA ARG A 29 -3.66 10.05 -8.99
C ARG A 29 -2.33 10.41 -8.35
N VAL A 30 -1.61 11.34 -8.96
CA VAL A 30 -0.32 11.84 -8.47
C VAL A 30 -0.55 13.15 -7.71
N PHE A 31 -0.25 13.16 -6.41
CA PHE A 31 -0.43 14.31 -5.52
C PHE A 31 -1.85 14.90 -5.56
N PRO A 32 -2.91 14.09 -5.36
CA PRO A 32 -4.29 14.61 -5.30
C PRO A 32 -4.44 15.62 -4.16
N TYR A 33 -5.40 16.54 -4.28
CA TYR A 33 -5.60 17.61 -3.31
C TYR A 33 -5.80 17.08 -1.88
N GLU A 34 -6.50 15.96 -1.72
CA GLU A 34 -6.73 15.34 -0.41
C GLU A 34 -5.48 14.69 0.21
N LYS A 35 -4.51 14.28 -0.63
CA LYS A 35 -3.27 13.60 -0.22
C LYS A 35 -2.09 14.14 -1.06
N PRO A 36 -1.68 15.40 -0.84
CA PRO A 36 -0.71 16.09 -1.68
C PRO A 36 0.70 15.51 -1.59
N ASP A 37 0.94 14.63 -0.61
CA ASP A 37 2.20 13.96 -0.33
C ASP A 37 2.24 12.49 -0.79
N ALA A 38 1.28 12.06 -1.64
CA ALA A 38 1.14 10.67 -2.02
C ALA A 38 0.84 10.46 -3.51
N VAL A 39 1.13 9.24 -3.97
CA VAL A 39 0.52 8.65 -5.17
C VAL A 39 -0.57 7.69 -4.71
N VAL A 40 -1.75 7.77 -5.33
CA VAL A 40 -2.89 6.92 -4.98
C VAL A 40 -3.36 6.19 -6.23
N ALA A 41 -3.22 4.86 -6.25
CA ALA A 41 -3.79 3.99 -7.27
C ALA A 41 -5.11 3.41 -6.77
N GLU A 42 -6.13 3.43 -7.62
CA GLU A 42 -7.41 2.75 -7.41
C GLU A 42 -7.44 1.49 -8.28
N PHE A 43 -7.84 0.36 -7.69
CA PHE A 43 -7.87 -0.92 -8.39
C PHE A 43 -9.22 -1.13 -9.08
N VAL A 44 -9.22 -1.87 -10.18
CA VAL A 44 -10.44 -2.24 -10.90
C VAL A 44 -11.32 -3.11 -10.00
N ALA A 45 -12.54 -2.63 -9.73
CA ALA A 45 -13.45 -3.27 -8.78
C ALA A 45 -13.87 -4.69 -9.18
N ASP A 46 -13.89 -5.02 -10.47
CA ASP A 46 -14.29 -6.34 -10.99
C ASP A 46 -13.36 -7.49 -10.54
N TYR A 47 -12.15 -7.18 -10.06
CA TYR A 47 -11.26 -8.19 -9.47
C TYR A 47 -11.62 -8.53 -8.02
N TYR A 48 -12.55 -7.81 -7.39
CA TYR A 48 -12.93 -7.98 -5.99
C TYR A 48 -14.39 -8.43 -5.85
N PRO A 49 -14.76 -9.10 -4.75
CA PRO A 49 -16.14 -9.45 -4.47
C PRO A 49 -17.02 -8.21 -4.26
N GLU A 50 -18.34 -8.39 -4.43
CA GLU A 50 -19.32 -7.30 -4.39
C GLU A 50 -19.37 -6.53 -3.05
N ASP A 51 -18.89 -7.13 -1.95
CA ASP A 51 -18.84 -6.48 -0.64
C ASP A 51 -17.75 -5.39 -0.56
N VAL A 52 -16.75 -5.46 -1.44
CA VAL A 52 -15.67 -4.47 -1.59
C VAL A 52 -16.15 -3.35 -2.52
N ARG A 53 -16.25 -2.14 -1.97
CA ARG A 53 -16.76 -0.97 -2.68
C ARG A 53 -15.67 -0.16 -3.38
N ARG A 54 -14.46 -0.23 -2.85
CA ARG A 54 -13.32 0.53 -3.35
C ARG A 54 -12.03 -0.08 -2.84
N VAL A 55 -11.01 -0.10 -3.68
CA VAL A 55 -9.68 -0.56 -3.30
C VAL A 55 -8.63 0.47 -3.70
N GLU A 56 -7.81 0.89 -2.74
CA GLU A 56 -6.76 1.88 -2.96
C GLU A 56 -5.40 1.37 -2.49
N LEU A 57 -4.35 1.70 -3.24
CA LEU A 57 -2.97 1.64 -2.82
C LEU A 57 -2.40 3.07 -2.76
N GLU A 58 -1.96 3.47 -1.58
CA GLU A 58 -1.41 4.79 -1.29
C GLU A 58 0.07 4.69 -0.98
N CYS A 59 0.90 5.40 -1.74
CA CYS A 59 2.36 5.36 -1.62
C CYS A 59 2.90 6.73 -1.22
N ARG A 60 3.71 6.75 -0.15
CA ARG A 60 4.58 7.87 0.26
C ARG A 60 6.02 7.40 0.28
N VAL A 61 6.92 8.19 -0.32
CA VAL A 61 8.34 7.85 -0.42
C VAL A 61 9.17 9.11 -0.16
N TYR A 62 10.22 8.98 0.66
CA TYR A 62 11.03 10.09 1.12
C TYR A 62 12.49 9.98 0.64
N THR A 63 13.19 11.10 0.54
CA THR A 63 14.57 11.16 0.03
C THR A 63 15.59 10.47 0.94
N ASN A 64 15.24 10.27 2.22
CA ASN A 64 16.05 9.52 3.18
C ASN A 64 15.83 7.98 3.09
N GLY A 65 15.05 7.52 2.11
CA GLY A 65 14.72 6.11 1.92
C GLY A 65 13.60 5.59 2.82
N ASP A 66 12.99 6.43 3.65
CA ASP A 66 11.76 6.06 4.35
C ASP A 66 10.60 5.97 3.36
N PHE A 67 9.62 5.13 3.67
CA PHE A 67 8.37 5.05 2.92
C PHE A 67 7.21 4.62 3.82
N SER A 68 6.01 4.83 3.30
CA SER A 68 4.78 4.25 3.81
C SER A 68 3.89 3.89 2.64
N ILE A 69 3.53 2.61 2.54
CA ILE A 69 2.63 2.10 1.52
C ILE A 69 1.43 1.47 2.21
N THR A 70 0.23 1.91 1.89
CA THR A 70 -1.01 1.44 2.51
C THR A 70 -1.93 0.89 1.44
N TYR A 71 -2.35 -0.36 1.59
CA TYR A 71 -3.42 -0.96 0.80
C TYR A 71 -4.70 -0.99 1.64
N ARG A 72 -5.84 -0.59 1.06
CA ARG A 72 -7.13 -0.53 1.75
C ARG A 72 -8.25 -1.01 0.85
N GLU A 73 -9.04 -1.96 1.37
CA GLU A 73 -10.35 -2.34 0.84
C GLU A 73 -11.43 -1.67 1.70
N VAL A 74 -12.20 -0.78 1.09
CA VAL A 74 -13.40 -0.22 1.71
C VAL A 74 -14.52 -1.22 1.51
N ARG A 75 -14.99 -1.84 2.60
CA ARG A 75 -16.01 -2.89 2.56
C ARG A 75 -17.32 -2.41 3.17
N SER A 76 -18.42 -3.01 2.73
CA SER A 76 -19.73 -2.80 3.36
C SER A 76 -19.79 -3.29 4.81
N SER A 77 -18.92 -4.22 5.18
CA SER A 77 -18.79 -4.81 6.51
C SER A 77 -17.72 -4.10 7.33
N THR A 78 -16.52 -4.67 7.39
CA THR A 78 -15.35 -4.09 8.07
C THR A 78 -14.26 -3.86 7.03
N ASP A 79 -13.73 -2.64 7.01
CA ASP A 79 -12.58 -2.31 6.18
C ASP A 79 -11.42 -3.26 6.43
N TRP A 80 -10.71 -3.58 5.35
CA TRP A 80 -9.49 -4.37 5.39
C TRP A 80 -8.33 -3.47 4.98
N MET A 81 -7.25 -3.46 5.76
CA MET A 81 -6.10 -2.61 5.52
C MET A 81 -4.82 -3.34 5.90
N ALA A 82 -3.79 -3.20 5.07
CA ALA A 82 -2.43 -3.60 5.35
C ALA A 82 -1.49 -2.43 5.04
N ARG A 83 -0.36 -2.34 5.76
CA ARG A 83 0.60 -1.24 5.56
C ARG A 83 2.04 -1.72 5.70
N TRP A 84 2.88 -1.30 4.77
CA TRP A 84 4.32 -1.57 4.75
C TRP A 84 5.05 -0.27 5.01
N ASP A 85 5.89 -0.24 6.03
CA ASP A 85 6.59 0.97 6.44
C ASP A 85 8.08 0.76 6.59
N ARG A 86 8.81 1.80 6.21
CA ARG A 86 10.20 2.00 6.58
C ARG A 86 10.33 3.35 7.26
N HIS A 87 10.46 3.35 8.58
CA HIS A 87 10.80 4.55 9.34
C HIS A 87 11.32 4.19 10.74
N ALA A 88 12.11 5.07 11.33
CA ALA A 88 12.49 4.91 12.73
C ALA A 88 11.25 4.92 13.64
N ASN A 89 11.14 3.94 14.54
CA ASN A 89 10.16 3.91 15.61
C ASN A 89 10.80 3.27 16.88
N PRO A 90 10.18 3.38 18.07
CA PRO A 90 10.76 2.84 19.31
C PRO A 90 10.35 1.39 19.62
N HIS A 91 9.51 0.76 18.80
CA HIS A 91 8.82 -0.50 19.13
C HIS A 91 9.16 -1.68 18.22
N ASN A 92 9.67 -1.41 17.01
CA ASN A 92 9.97 -2.39 15.97
C ASN A 92 11.26 -2.01 15.23
N ASN A 93 11.68 -2.89 14.33
CA ASN A 93 12.69 -2.57 13.33
C ASN A 93 12.23 -1.40 12.45
N ARG A 94 13.21 -0.74 11.81
CA ARG A 94 12.95 0.36 10.87
C ARG A 94 11.95 -0.07 9.80
N ASP A 95 12.09 -1.30 9.32
CA ASP A 95 11.15 -1.96 8.42
C ASP A 95 10.12 -2.75 9.24
N HIS A 96 8.85 -2.48 9.02
CA HIS A 96 7.76 -3.19 9.69
C HIS A 96 6.54 -3.30 8.77
N TYR A 97 5.73 -4.32 9.05
CA TYR A 97 4.46 -4.59 8.39
C TYR A 97 3.35 -4.47 9.44
N HIS A 98 2.31 -3.69 9.14
CA HIS A 98 1.11 -3.61 9.96
C HIS A 98 0.07 -4.58 9.41
N GLU A 99 -0.21 -5.61 10.20
CA GLU A 99 -1.06 -6.72 9.79
C GLU A 99 -2.54 -6.28 9.62
N PRO A 100 -3.26 -6.90 8.66
CA PRO A 100 -4.68 -6.72 8.51
C PRO A 100 -5.49 -7.30 9.68
N PRO A 101 -6.78 -6.92 9.83
CA PRO A 101 -7.55 -6.07 8.93
C PRO A 101 -7.47 -4.57 9.25
N ARG A 102 -6.80 -4.17 10.34
CA ARG A 102 -6.84 -2.78 10.82
C ARG A 102 -5.54 -2.01 10.70
N ALA A 103 -4.42 -2.69 10.48
CA ALA A 103 -3.09 -2.08 10.36
C ALA A 103 -2.78 -1.05 11.47
N ARG A 104 -3.12 -1.38 12.73
CA ARG A 104 -2.88 -0.49 13.88
C ARG A 104 -1.42 -0.54 14.30
N THR A 105 -1.01 0.42 15.12
CA THR A 105 0.34 0.44 15.71
C THR A 105 0.68 -0.86 16.45
N ASP A 106 -0.27 -1.45 17.16
CA ASP A 106 -0.07 -2.70 17.90
C ASP A 106 -0.09 -3.95 17.00
N ASP A 107 -0.50 -3.80 15.73
CA ASP A 107 -0.51 -4.86 14.72
C ASP A 107 0.82 -4.89 13.94
N ALA A 108 1.85 -4.15 14.38
CA ALA A 108 3.13 -4.03 13.70
C ALA A 108 4.08 -5.19 14.03
N VAL A 109 4.51 -5.90 12.99
CA VAL A 109 5.54 -6.94 13.06
C VAL A 109 6.80 -6.51 12.31
N ASP A 110 7.95 -6.95 12.80
CA ASP A 110 9.22 -6.67 12.15
C ASP A 110 9.26 -7.30 10.75
N ALA A 111 9.74 -6.53 9.78
CA ALA A 111 9.89 -6.96 8.40
C ALA A 111 11.28 -6.58 7.86
N SER A 112 11.57 -6.97 6.63
CA SER A 112 12.75 -6.50 5.90
C SER A 112 12.40 -6.33 4.44
N TYR A 113 12.68 -5.14 3.90
CA TYR A 113 12.37 -4.80 2.52
C TYR A 113 13.64 -4.50 1.72
N PRO A 114 13.61 -4.63 0.39
CA PRO A 114 14.68 -4.13 -0.47
C PRO A 114 15.01 -2.65 -0.24
N ASP A 115 16.24 -2.25 -0.56
CA ASP A 115 16.64 -0.84 -0.49
C ASP A 115 16.00 0.01 -1.60
N ASP A 116 15.81 -0.59 -2.79
CA ASP A 116 15.12 0.06 -3.91
C ASP A 116 13.60 0.02 -3.69
N VAL A 117 12.99 1.20 -3.61
CA VAL A 117 11.53 1.37 -3.49
C VAL A 117 10.77 0.72 -4.64
N LEU A 118 11.33 0.64 -5.85
CA LEU A 118 10.65 -0.08 -6.93
C LEU A 118 10.62 -1.59 -6.64
N GLU A 119 11.66 -2.15 -6.04
CA GLU A 119 11.62 -3.54 -5.58
C GLU A 119 10.62 -3.70 -4.43
N VAL A 120 10.55 -2.75 -3.48
CA VAL A 120 9.50 -2.72 -2.43
C VAL A 120 8.10 -2.73 -3.02
N VAL A 121 7.81 -1.89 -4.02
CA VAL A 121 6.49 -1.87 -4.70
C VAL A 121 6.19 -3.24 -5.34
N SER A 122 7.21 -3.98 -5.80
CA SER A 122 7.03 -5.34 -6.32
C SER A 122 6.61 -6.32 -5.22
N VAL A 123 7.21 -6.21 -4.03
CA VAL A 123 6.82 -7.00 -2.84
C VAL A 123 5.37 -6.71 -2.47
N VAL A 124 5.01 -5.43 -2.35
CA VAL A 124 3.63 -5.03 -2.01
C VAL A 124 2.62 -5.55 -3.03
N LEU A 125 2.92 -5.47 -4.32
CA LEU A 125 2.03 -5.99 -5.36
C LEU A 125 1.90 -7.52 -5.31
N SER A 126 2.96 -8.23 -4.92
CA SER A 126 2.89 -9.69 -4.68
C SER A 126 1.97 -10.01 -3.50
N ASP A 127 2.13 -9.30 -2.37
CA ASP A 127 1.28 -9.50 -1.19
C ASP A 127 -0.20 -9.16 -1.48
N VAL A 128 -0.46 -8.18 -2.35
CA VAL A 128 -1.81 -7.84 -2.82
C VAL A 128 -2.38 -8.92 -3.73
N ASP A 129 -1.57 -9.53 -4.59
CA ASP A 129 -1.97 -10.66 -5.44
C ASP A 129 -2.33 -11.90 -4.60
N ASP A 130 -1.51 -12.22 -3.60
CA ASP A 130 -1.78 -13.29 -2.64
C ASP A 130 -3.11 -13.03 -1.89
N ARG A 131 -3.32 -11.79 -1.42
CA ARG A 131 -4.58 -11.39 -0.80
C ARG A 131 -5.76 -11.56 -1.74
N LEU A 132 -5.61 -11.21 -3.02
CA LEU A 132 -6.68 -11.40 -4.00
C LEU A 132 -7.05 -12.88 -4.13
N GLY A 133 -6.06 -13.77 -4.15
CA GLY A 133 -6.27 -15.22 -4.11
C GLY A 133 -7.12 -15.65 -2.91
N ASP A 134 -6.73 -15.26 -1.70
CA ASP A 134 -7.45 -15.58 -0.47
C ASP A 134 -8.91 -15.08 -0.50
N VAL A 135 -9.14 -13.88 -1.05
CA VAL A 135 -10.49 -13.30 -1.15
C VAL A 135 -11.41 -14.16 -2.02
N TRP A 136 -10.91 -14.70 -3.12
CA TRP A 136 -11.71 -15.55 -4.02
C TRP A 136 -11.94 -16.95 -3.45
N ASP A 137 -10.99 -17.50 -2.68
CA ASP A 137 -11.17 -18.78 -1.97
C ASP A 137 -12.17 -18.67 -0.79
N ASP A 138 -12.22 -17.52 -0.11
CA ASP A 138 -13.16 -17.25 0.98
C ASP A 138 -14.58 -16.89 0.53
N THR A 139 -14.78 -16.61 -0.77
CA THR A 139 -16.11 -16.33 -1.33
C THR A 139 -16.81 -17.65 -1.68
N PRO A 140 -17.86 -18.09 -0.95
CA PRO A 140 -18.56 -19.32 -1.29
C PRO A 140 -19.18 -19.20 -2.69
N ALA A 141 -19.00 -20.23 -3.52
CA ALA A 141 -19.71 -20.35 -4.79
C ALA A 141 -21.23 -20.26 -4.54
N GLU A 142 -21.91 -19.39 -5.28
CA GLU A 142 -23.37 -19.22 -5.24
C GLU A 142 -24.15 -20.53 -5.47
#